data_AF-A0A937JVD9-F1
#
_entry.id   AF-A0A937JVD9-F1
#
_cell.length_a   1.000
_cell.length_b   1.000
_cell.length_c   1.000
_cell.angle_alpha   90.00
_cell.angle_beta   90.00
_cell.angle_gamma   90.00
#
_symmetry.space_group_name_H-M   'P 1'
#
loop_
_entity.id
_entity.type
_entity.pdbx_description
1 polymer ?
#
loop_
_entity_poly.entity_id
_entity_poly.type
_entity_poly.pdbx_seq_one_letter_code
_entity_poly.pdbx_strand_id
1 'polypeptide(L)'
;MQTFRESGERFQLEEALLDEKSHGFQLERSEICSVPALSRLCLVMALTTLLLSTQGQQGVATGKRRWVDAHWNRGNSYFRIGWNWLKGCLHQNWKLFPSILLHGGVDPAPAIASIKQAQQQFKREFTVKSYRFAA
;
A
#
# COMPACT_ATOMS: atom_id res chain seq x y z
N MET A 1 3.79 -20.12 11.88
CA MET A 1 4.51 -19.27 10.89
C MET A 1 3.59 -18.66 9.82
N GLN A 2 2.42 -19.23 9.49
CA GLN A 2 1.49 -18.64 8.50
C GLN A 2 0.80 -17.34 8.98
N THR A 3 0.45 -17.23 10.25
CA THR A 3 -0.35 -16.12 10.80
C THR A 3 0.37 -14.75 10.86
N PHE A 4 1.71 -14.74 10.90
CA PHE A 4 2.49 -13.50 10.80
C PHE A 4 2.45 -12.89 9.40
N ARG A 5 2.39 -13.74 8.36
CA ARG A 5 2.25 -13.29 6.97
C ARG A 5 0.86 -12.68 6.76
N GLU A 6 -0.17 -13.35 7.26
CA GLU A 6 -1.56 -12.87 7.19
C GLU A 6 -1.76 -11.50 7.84
N SER A 7 -1.04 -11.20 8.93
CA SER A 7 -1.16 -9.91 9.62
C SER A 7 -0.45 -8.75 8.89
N GLY A 8 0.67 -9.03 8.23
CA GLY A 8 1.35 -8.04 7.36
C GLY A 8 0.58 -7.81 6.06
N GLU A 9 0.03 -8.87 5.47
CA GLU A 9 -0.85 -8.81 4.30
C GLU A 9 -2.12 -7.98 4.61
N ARG A 10 -2.71 -8.11 5.81
CA ARG A 10 -3.85 -7.28 6.23
C ARG A 10 -3.54 -5.79 6.27
N PHE A 11 -2.36 -5.40 6.75
CA PHE A 11 -1.99 -3.99 6.81
C PHE A 11 -1.79 -3.38 5.42
N GLN A 12 -1.17 -4.14 4.50
CA GLN A 12 -1.06 -3.72 3.09
C GLN A 12 -2.42 -3.64 2.40
N LEU A 13 -3.34 -4.53 2.76
CA LEU A 13 -4.71 -4.55 2.24
C LEU A 13 -5.53 -3.37 2.80
N GLU A 14 -5.38 -3.04 4.08
CA GLU A 14 -5.99 -1.84 4.68
C GLU A 14 -5.45 -0.55 4.06
N GLU A 15 -4.14 -0.45 3.79
CA GLU A 15 -3.56 0.67 3.03
C GLU A 15 -4.19 0.79 1.64
N ALA A 16 -4.30 -0.33 0.90
CA ALA A 16 -4.91 -0.35 -0.43
C ALA A 16 -6.40 0.03 -0.42
N LEU A 17 -7.16 -0.44 0.58
CA LEU A 17 -8.59 -0.10 0.76
C LEU A 17 -8.77 1.38 1.14
N LEU A 18 -7.90 1.93 1.98
CA LEU A 18 -7.90 3.35 2.33
C LEU A 18 -7.56 4.22 1.13
N ASP A 19 -6.66 3.75 0.27
CA ASP A 19 -6.32 4.43 -0.98
C ASP A 19 -7.49 4.41 -1.97
N GLU A 20 -8.19 3.29 -2.11
CA GLU A 20 -9.34 3.16 -3.01
C GLU A 20 -10.53 4.05 -2.58
N LYS A 21 -10.81 4.12 -1.27
CA LYS A 21 -11.96 4.87 -0.73
C LYS A 21 -11.73 6.38 -0.64
N SER A 22 -10.77 6.83 0.17
CA SER A 22 -10.68 8.25 0.56
C SER A 22 -9.53 9.01 -0.10
N HIS A 23 -8.48 8.33 -0.58
CA HIS A 23 -7.28 9.00 -1.07
C HIS A 23 -7.06 8.95 -2.60
N GLY A 24 -7.78 8.08 -3.32
CA GLY A 24 -7.54 7.82 -4.74
C GLY A 24 -8.75 8.10 -5.63
N PHE A 25 -9.75 7.23 -5.61
CA PHE A 25 -10.75 7.20 -6.69
C PHE A 25 -12.16 7.62 -6.30
N GLN A 26 -12.53 7.55 -5.01
CA GLN A 26 -13.86 7.95 -4.50
C GLN A 26 -15.00 7.36 -5.34
N LEU A 27 -14.99 6.04 -5.57
CA LEU A 27 -15.93 5.34 -6.46
C LEU A 27 -17.40 5.71 -6.17
N GLU A 28 -17.76 5.86 -4.90
CA GLU A 28 -19.11 6.23 -4.44
C GLU A 28 -19.58 7.58 -5.00
N ARG A 29 -18.65 8.48 -5.33
CA ARG A 29 -18.94 9.80 -5.92
C ARG A 29 -19.17 9.76 -7.43
N SER A 30 -18.88 8.64 -8.10
CA SER A 30 -19.07 8.51 -9.54
C SER A 30 -20.55 8.34 -9.94
N GLU A 31 -21.43 8.01 -8.98
CA GLU A 31 -22.89 7.83 -9.18
C GLU A 31 -23.25 6.87 -10.34
N ILE A 32 -22.33 5.98 -10.73
CA ILE A 32 -22.53 5.07 -11.86
C ILE A 32 -23.49 3.95 -11.46
N CYS A 33 -24.70 3.98 -11.98
CA CYS A 33 -25.72 2.93 -11.78
C CYS A 33 -25.68 1.80 -12.82
N SER A 34 -24.81 1.88 -13.84
CA SER A 34 -24.70 0.82 -14.86
C SER A 34 -23.60 -0.19 -14.53
N VAL A 35 -23.96 -1.47 -14.46
CA VAL A 35 -23.02 -2.58 -14.18
C VAL A 35 -21.82 -2.60 -15.16
N PRO A 36 -22.00 -2.43 -16.49
CA PRO A 36 -20.87 -2.45 -17.41
C PRO A 36 -19.93 -1.26 -17.25
N ALA A 37 -20.44 -0.06 -16.94
CA ALA A 37 -19.58 1.10 -16.72
C ALA A 37 -18.85 1.01 -15.38
N LEU A 38 -19.50 0.47 -14.35
CA LEU A 38 -18.85 0.22 -13.05
C LEU A 38 -17.69 -0.77 -13.20
N SER A 39 -17.90 -1.87 -13.92
CA SER A 39 -16.84 -2.85 -14.18
C SER A 39 -15.65 -2.23 -14.93
N ARG A 40 -15.90 -1.41 -15.95
CA ARG A 40 -14.84 -0.69 -16.67
C ARG A 40 -14.10 0.31 -15.78
N LEU A 41 -14.82 1.04 -14.93
CA LEU A 41 -14.21 1.97 -13.99
C LEU A 41 -13.33 1.23 -12.99
N CYS A 42 -13.81 0.12 -12.40
CA CYS A 42 -13.01 -0.73 -11.52
C CYS A 42 -11.73 -1.22 -12.18
N LEU A 43 -11.78 -1.61 -13.46
CA LEU A 43 -10.58 -2.00 -14.21
C LEU A 43 -9.58 -0.84 -14.33
N VAL A 44 -10.04 0.36 -14.69
CA VAL A 44 -9.17 1.54 -14.78
C VAL A 44 -8.56 1.90 -13.42
N MET A 45 -9.36 1.85 -12.36
CA MET A 45 -8.86 2.08 -11.00
C MET A 45 -7.82 1.05 -10.60
N ALA A 46 -8.07 -0.25 -10.84
CA ALA A 46 -7.13 -1.32 -10.53
C ALA A 46 -5.79 -1.15 -11.28
N LEU A 47 -5.83 -0.83 -12.57
CA LEU A 47 -4.62 -0.55 -13.37
C LEU A 47 -3.87 0.69 -12.85
N THR A 48 -4.60 1.73 -12.48
CA THR A 48 -4.02 2.97 -11.95
C THR A 48 -3.37 2.71 -10.59
N THR A 49 -4.02 1.95 -9.71
CA THR A 49 -3.47 1.52 -8.42
C THR A 49 -2.19 0.72 -8.60
N LEU A 50 -2.17 -0.21 -9.56
CA LEU A 50 -1.00 -1.01 -9.89
C LEU A 50 0.16 -0.13 -10.36
N LEU A 51 -0.11 0.79 -11.31
CA LEU A 51 0.90 1.70 -11.84
C LEU A 51 1.48 2.58 -10.73
N LEU A 52 0.64 3.25 -9.95
CA LEU A 52 1.09 4.14 -8.89
C LEU A 52 1.85 3.40 -7.78
N SER A 53 1.39 2.20 -7.40
CA SER A 53 2.10 1.36 -6.44
C SER A 53 3.49 0.96 -6.93
N THR A 54 3.63 0.60 -8.21
CA THR A 54 4.95 0.27 -8.79
C THR A 54 5.88 1.49 -8.80
N GLN A 55 5.38 2.67 -9.18
CA GLN A 55 6.18 3.91 -9.15
C GLN A 55 6.60 4.27 -7.73
N GLY A 56 5.71 4.06 -6.75
CA GLY A 56 6.02 4.24 -5.33
C GLY A 56 7.12 3.30 -4.85
N GLN A 57 7.01 2.00 -5.15
CA GLN A 57 8.05 1.01 -4.80
C GLN A 57 9.40 1.38 -5.42
N GLN A 58 9.42 1.83 -6.69
CA GLN A 58 10.64 2.28 -7.35
C GLN A 58 11.21 3.55 -6.72
N GLY A 59 10.36 4.51 -6.35
CA GLY A 59 10.77 5.71 -5.60
C GLY A 59 11.42 5.37 -4.25
N VAL A 60 10.95 4.33 -3.58
CA VAL A 60 11.59 3.81 -2.36
C VAL A 60 12.89 3.08 -2.66
N ALA A 61 12.90 2.16 -3.64
CA ALA A 61 14.08 1.38 -4.02
C ALA A 61 15.26 2.26 -4.47
N THR A 62 14.97 3.38 -5.14
CA THR A 62 15.97 4.37 -5.58
C THR A 62 16.36 5.39 -4.51
N GLY A 63 15.84 5.26 -3.29
CA GLY A 63 16.14 6.17 -2.17
C GLY A 63 15.51 7.56 -2.28
N LYS A 64 14.63 7.79 -3.26
CA LYS A 64 13.99 9.10 -3.52
C LYS A 64 12.69 9.33 -2.75
N ARG A 65 12.27 8.37 -1.92
CA ARG A 65 11.06 8.44 -1.07
C ARG A 65 10.91 9.79 -0.37
N ARG A 66 12.00 10.30 0.23
CA ARG A 66 11.97 11.54 1.05
C ARG A 66 11.54 12.79 0.28
N TRP A 67 11.56 12.76 -1.05
CA TRP A 67 11.13 13.87 -1.89
C TRP A 67 9.61 14.01 -1.91
N VAL A 68 8.89 12.93 -1.62
CA VAL A 68 7.42 12.82 -1.72
C VAL A 68 6.75 12.32 -0.43
N ASP A 69 7.55 11.84 0.53
CA ASP A 69 7.13 11.42 1.86
C ASP A 69 8.17 11.92 2.88
N ALA A 70 7.83 13.00 3.58
CA ALA A 70 8.71 13.69 4.52
C ALA A 70 8.96 12.90 5.82
N HIS A 71 8.18 11.84 6.09
CA HIS A 71 8.29 11.09 7.33
C HIS A 71 9.60 10.32 7.44
N TRP A 72 10.14 10.24 8.67
CA TRP A 72 11.38 9.52 8.95
C TRP A 72 11.28 8.04 8.57
N ASN A 73 10.20 7.38 9.02
CA ASN A 73 9.76 6.07 8.54
C ASN A 73 8.75 6.26 7.40
N ARG A 74 8.41 5.19 6.66
CA ARG A 74 7.38 5.29 5.62
C ARG A 74 6.05 5.68 6.29
N GLY A 75 5.52 6.86 5.95
CA GLY A 75 4.24 7.34 6.47
C GLY A 75 3.11 7.20 5.46
N ASN A 76 3.45 7.19 4.17
CA ASN A 76 2.50 7.04 3.06
C ASN A 76 2.53 5.63 2.48
N SER A 77 1.40 5.16 1.96
CA SER A 77 1.35 3.94 1.14
C SER A 77 2.18 4.08 -0.13
N TYR A 78 2.59 2.96 -0.73
CA TYR A 78 3.31 2.99 -2.02
C TYR A 78 2.49 3.66 -3.12
N PHE A 79 1.18 3.44 -3.15
CA PHE A 79 0.28 4.15 -4.06
C PHE A 79 0.41 5.68 -3.92
N ARG A 80 0.35 6.20 -2.69
CA ARG A 80 0.41 7.64 -2.43
C ARG A 80 1.79 8.23 -2.68
N ILE A 81 2.85 7.47 -2.41
CA ILE A 81 4.23 7.84 -2.80
C ILE A 81 4.31 7.96 -4.33
N GLY A 82 3.80 6.98 -5.07
CA GLY A 82 3.78 7.02 -6.53
C GLY A 82 2.92 8.15 -7.11
N TRP A 83 1.78 8.44 -6.48
CA TRP A 83 0.91 9.56 -6.86
C TRP A 83 1.60 10.91 -6.68
N ASN A 84 2.24 11.13 -5.54
CA ASN A 84 3.02 12.35 -5.29
C ASN A 84 4.22 12.44 -6.24
N TRP A 85 4.85 11.32 -6.58
CA TRP A 85 5.91 11.28 -7.58
C TRP A 85 5.41 11.69 -8.96
N LEU A 86 4.25 11.18 -9.39
CA LEU A 86 3.61 11.54 -10.65
C LEU A 86 3.29 13.04 -10.69
N LYS A 87 2.76 13.61 -9.60
CA LYS A 87 2.58 15.08 -9.49
C LYS A 87 3.91 15.82 -9.64
N GLY A 88 4.98 15.33 -9.02
CA GLY A 88 6.32 15.87 -9.22
C GLY A 88 6.79 15.80 -10.69
N CYS A 89 6.46 14.72 -11.40
CA CYS A 89 6.74 14.62 -12.84
C CYS A 89 5.98 15.69 -13.64
N LEU A 90 4.70 15.93 -13.31
CA LEU A 90 3.87 16.93 -14.00
C LEU A 90 4.25 18.38 -13.66
N HIS A 91 4.58 18.68 -12.40
CA HIS A 91 4.85 20.06 -11.96
C HIS A 91 6.32 20.44 -12.02
N GLN A 92 7.23 19.49 -11.82
CA GLN A 92 8.68 19.74 -11.66
C GLN A 92 9.51 19.06 -12.76
N ASN A 93 8.88 18.50 -13.78
CA ASN A 93 9.53 17.78 -14.89
C ASN A 93 10.42 16.61 -14.43
N TRP A 94 10.08 15.96 -13.32
CA TRP A 94 10.73 14.70 -12.94
C TRP A 94 10.42 13.60 -13.95
N LYS A 95 11.28 12.60 -14.01
CA LYS A 95 11.09 11.43 -14.88
C LYS A 95 10.34 10.34 -14.14
N LEU A 96 9.40 9.71 -14.85
CA LEU A 96 8.79 8.46 -14.42
C LEU A 96 9.83 7.33 -14.44
N PHE A 97 9.63 6.36 -13.56
CA PHE A 97 10.43 5.14 -13.60
C PHE A 97 9.96 4.29 -14.78
N PRO A 98 10.88 3.86 -15.67
CA PRO A 98 10.50 3.11 -16.87
C PRO A 98 10.03 1.69 -16.58
N SER A 99 10.32 1.17 -15.39
CA SER A 99 10.03 -0.20 -14.98
C SER A 99 8.73 -0.31 -14.18
N ILE A 100 7.82 -1.16 -14.65
CA ILE A 100 6.65 -1.62 -13.89
C ILE A 100 7.03 -2.97 -13.26
N LEU A 101 7.72 -2.91 -12.12
CA LEU A 101 8.19 -4.08 -11.38
C LEU A 101 7.60 -4.05 -9.98
N LEU A 102 6.70 -5.00 -9.69
CA LEU A 102 6.28 -5.28 -8.32
C LEU A 102 7.29 -6.20 -7.68
N HIS A 103 7.90 -5.71 -6.60
CA HIS A 103 8.76 -6.54 -5.77
C HIS A 103 7.88 -7.28 -4.76
N GLY A 104 7.75 -8.59 -4.94
CA GLY A 104 7.21 -9.47 -3.92
C GLY A 104 8.27 -9.79 -2.86
N GLY A 105 7.86 -9.91 -1.60
CA GLY A 105 8.76 -10.25 -0.49
C GLY A 105 8.49 -9.45 0.76
N VAL A 106 9.44 -9.45 1.69
CA VAL A 106 9.39 -8.62 2.90
C VAL A 106 9.46 -7.15 2.48
N ASP A 107 8.53 -6.35 2.97
CA ASP A 107 8.47 -4.92 2.68
C ASP A 107 9.77 -4.23 3.08
N PRO A 108 10.53 -3.63 2.14
CA PRO A 108 11.82 -3.01 2.44
C PRO A 108 11.68 -1.73 3.28
N ALA A 109 10.51 -1.11 3.30
CA ALA A 109 10.23 0.10 4.05
C ALA A 109 8.82 0.03 4.64
N PRO A 110 8.61 -0.74 5.72
CA PRO A 110 7.29 -0.91 6.31
C PRO A 110 6.72 0.43 6.77
N ALA A 111 5.42 0.63 6.56
CA ALA A 111 4.75 1.79 7.10
C ALA A 111 4.64 1.70 8.62
N ILE A 112 5.02 2.77 9.29
CA ILE A 112 5.04 2.84 10.75
C ILE A 112 4.29 4.09 11.18
N ALA A 113 3.06 3.90 11.68
CA ALA A 113 2.26 4.96 12.27
C ALA A 113 2.80 5.39 13.65
N SER A 114 3.35 4.45 14.42
CA SER A 114 3.94 4.73 15.74
C SER A 114 5.05 3.74 16.08
N ILE A 115 6.18 4.24 16.58
CA ILE A 115 7.32 3.42 17.01
C ILE A 115 6.92 2.48 18.16
N LYS A 116 6.08 2.95 19.09
CA LYS A 116 5.58 2.13 20.20
C LYS A 116 4.70 0.98 19.71
N GLN A 117 3.80 1.26 18.76
CA GLN A 117 2.94 0.23 18.18
C GLN A 117 3.75 -0.79 17.37
N ALA A 118 4.72 -0.33 16.58
CA ALA A 118 5.62 -1.21 15.83
C ALA A 118 6.37 -2.17 16.78
N GLN A 119 6.96 -1.64 17.86
CA GLN A 119 7.63 -2.46 18.88
C GLN A 119 6.67 -3.45 19.55
N GLN A 120 5.44 -3.06 19.82
CA GLN A 120 4.43 -3.92 20.43
C GLN A 120 3.94 -5.01 19.46
N GLN A 121 3.89 -4.71 18.17
CA GLN A 121 3.55 -5.65 17.10
C GLN A 121 4.64 -6.72 16.93
N PHE A 122 5.91 -6.34 17.00
CA PHE A 122 7.04 -7.30 17.00
C PHE A 122 7.12 -8.14 18.29
N LYS A 123 6.51 -7.69 19.40
CA LYS A 123 6.47 -8.41 20.69
C LYS A 123 5.31 -9.39 20.86
N ARG A 124 4.36 -9.48 19.92
CA ARG A 124 3.23 -10.42 20.04
C ARG A 124 3.69 -11.83 19.70
N GLU A 125 4.26 -12.52 20.69
CA GLU A 125 4.46 -13.96 20.69
C GLU A 125 3.16 -14.65 21.07
N PHE A 126 2.64 -15.53 20.21
CA PHE A 126 1.43 -16.28 20.50
C PHE A 126 1.80 -17.57 21.25
N THR A 127 1.30 -17.73 22.47
CA THR A 127 1.36 -19.01 23.18
C THR A 127 0.23 -19.90 22.67
N VAL A 128 0.57 -20.91 21.87
CA VAL A 128 -0.40 -21.93 21.43
C VAL A 128 -0.78 -22.79 22.64
N LYS A 129 -2.02 -22.64 23.13
CA LYS A 129 -2.57 -23.53 24.15
C LYS A 129 -3.27 -24.69 23.46
N SER A 130 -2.65 -25.85 23.45
CA SER A 130 -3.26 -27.09 22.95
C SER A 130 -4.08 -27.73 24.07
N TYR A 131 -5.37 -27.95 23.82
CA TYR A 131 -6.26 -28.70 24.71
C TYR A 131 -6.53 -30.08 24.09
N ARG A 132 -6.32 -31.15 24.86
CA ARG A 132 -6.79 -32.49 24.52
C ARG A 132 -8.07 -32.75 25.28
N PHE A 133 -9.15 -33.01 24.56
CA PHE A 133 -10.38 -33.52 25.15
C PHE A 133 -10.33 -35.05 25.09
N ALA A 134 -10.46 -35.70 26.24
CA ALA A 134 -10.58 -37.15 26.32
C ALA A 134 -11.96 -37.57 25.78
N ALA A 135 -11.99 -38.63 24.98
CA ALA A 135 -13.19 -39.22 24.39
C ALA A 135 -14.00 -40.00 25.44
#